data_AF-A0A5R9K649-F1
#
_entry.id   AF-A0A5R9K649-F1
#
_cell.length_a   1.000
_cell.length_b   1.000
_cell.length_c   1.000
_cell.angle_alpha   90.00
_cell.angle_beta   90.00
_cell.angle_gamma   90.00
#
_symmetry.space_group_name_H-M   'P 1'
#
loop_
_entity.id
_entity.type
_entity.pdbx_description
1 polymer ?
#
loop_
_entity_poly.entity_id
_entity_poly.type
_entity_poly.pdbx_seq_one_letter_code
_entity_poly.pdbx_strand_id
1 'polypeptide(L)'
;MSSKSDQPQANTPNPIDRNTLRNWVTSASPESTEQDISEKTFLTLLQQVSLEGLSQNIRERKKYAGYIFWMVSVWLITVVIIVWLNGLGEVYCYNFLDPLLRTGVKYIHFRFSLSDTVIITLITTATVNITTFFLVVTKYLFPNTPEKDSTSVT
;
A
#
# COMPACT_ATOMS: atom_id res chain seq x y z
N MET A 1 -51.04 -51.25 -52.50
CA MET A 1 -51.03 -52.02 -51.24
C MET A 1 -49.66 -52.67 -51.13
N SER A 2 -48.86 -52.56 -50.06
CA SER A 2 -48.98 -51.81 -48.83
C SER A 2 -47.56 -51.66 -48.24
N SER A 3 -47.38 -50.60 -47.48
CA SER A 3 -46.15 -50.06 -46.89
C SER A 3 -45.36 -51.04 -46.02
N LYS A 4 -44.04 -50.86 -46.04
CA LYS A 4 -43.06 -51.41 -45.09
C LYS A 4 -43.20 -50.66 -43.76
N SER A 5 -43.46 -51.37 -42.66
CA SER A 5 -43.54 -50.81 -41.30
C SER A 5 -42.37 -51.31 -40.46
N ASP A 6 -41.51 -50.38 -40.02
CA ASP A 6 -40.40 -50.62 -39.11
C ASP A 6 -40.91 -51.02 -37.70
N GLN A 7 -40.28 -52.04 -37.10
CA GLN A 7 -40.43 -52.33 -35.67
C GLN A 7 -39.22 -51.80 -34.87
N PRO A 8 -39.41 -51.29 -33.64
CA PRO A 8 -38.34 -50.69 -32.83
C PRO A 8 -37.45 -51.77 -32.20
N GLN A 9 -36.13 -51.64 -32.33
CA GLN A 9 -35.19 -52.45 -31.56
C GLN A 9 -35.24 -52.06 -30.08
N ALA A 10 -35.69 -52.99 -29.24
CA ALA A 10 -35.62 -52.87 -27.80
C ALA A 10 -34.16 -53.03 -27.34
N ASN A 11 -33.54 -51.92 -26.94
CA ASN A 11 -32.24 -51.92 -26.25
C ASN A 11 -32.38 -52.60 -24.89
N THR A 12 -31.76 -53.77 -24.73
CA THR A 12 -31.57 -54.41 -23.42
C THR A 12 -30.49 -53.66 -22.62
N PRO A 13 -30.73 -53.29 -21.35
CA PRO A 13 -29.72 -52.61 -20.54
C PRO A 13 -28.60 -53.58 -20.17
N ASN A 14 -27.36 -53.19 -20.47
CA ASN A 14 -26.14 -53.92 -20.08
C ASN A 14 -26.03 -53.97 -18.53
N PRO A 15 -25.70 -55.10 -17.89
CA PRO A 15 -25.52 -55.16 -16.44
C PRO A 15 -24.46 -54.17 -15.98
N ILE A 16 -24.86 -53.23 -15.13
CA ILE A 16 -23.97 -52.21 -14.56
C ILE A 16 -22.86 -52.92 -13.77
N ASP A 17 -21.62 -52.76 -14.21
CA ASP A 17 -20.43 -53.32 -13.55
C ASP A 17 -20.31 -52.81 -12.10
N ARG A 18 -20.00 -53.72 -11.16
CA ARG A 18 -19.89 -53.40 -9.72
C ARG A 18 -18.80 -52.37 -9.45
N ASN A 19 -17.78 -52.31 -10.29
CA ASN A 19 -16.68 -51.37 -10.16
C ASN A 19 -17.16 -49.95 -10.52
N THR A 20 -17.99 -49.86 -11.55
CA THR A 20 -18.71 -48.65 -11.94
C THR A 20 -19.69 -48.22 -10.84
N LEU A 21 -20.47 -49.14 -10.27
CA LEU A 21 -21.35 -48.83 -9.14
C LEU A 21 -20.58 -48.33 -7.92
N ARG A 22 -19.42 -48.92 -7.61
CA ARG A 22 -18.61 -48.51 -6.46
C ARG A 22 -18.04 -47.10 -6.67
N ASN A 23 -17.50 -46.80 -7.85
CA ASN A 23 -17.02 -45.47 -8.19
C ASN A 23 -18.15 -44.43 -8.17
N TRP A 24 -19.34 -44.78 -8.69
CA TRP A 24 -20.52 -43.92 -8.64
C TRP A 24 -21.03 -43.71 -7.21
N VAL A 25 -21.00 -44.73 -6.35
CA VAL A 25 -21.34 -44.63 -4.92
C VAL A 25 -20.29 -43.84 -4.15
N THR A 26 -19.01 -43.93 -4.51
CA THR A 26 -17.94 -43.12 -3.90
C THR A 26 -18.04 -41.66 -4.35
N SER A 27 -18.43 -41.38 -5.61
CA SER A 27 -18.73 -40.03 -6.09
C SER A 27 -20.09 -39.50 -5.64
N ALA A 28 -21.04 -40.38 -5.30
CA ALA A 28 -22.32 -40.05 -4.70
C ALA A 28 -22.27 -40.14 -3.16
N SER A 29 -21.12 -40.51 -2.58
CA SER A 29 -20.89 -40.48 -1.15
C SER A 29 -20.80 -39.01 -0.76
N PRO A 30 -21.69 -38.50 0.11
CA PRO A 30 -21.75 -37.08 0.43
C PRO A 30 -20.41 -36.56 0.97
N GLU A 31 -19.58 -37.42 1.57
CA GLU A 31 -18.31 -37.07 2.21
C GLU A 31 -17.24 -36.48 1.25
N SER A 32 -17.15 -36.96 0.00
CA SER A 32 -16.15 -36.46 -0.97
C SER A 32 -16.60 -35.17 -1.66
N THR A 33 -17.90 -35.03 -1.86
CA THR A 33 -18.50 -33.80 -2.41
C THR A 33 -18.52 -32.71 -1.34
N GLU A 34 -18.81 -33.05 -0.08
CA GLU A 34 -18.75 -32.12 1.06
C GLU A 34 -17.33 -31.63 1.35
N GLN A 35 -16.29 -32.47 1.20
CA GLN A 35 -14.90 -32.03 1.33
C GLN A 35 -14.45 -31.08 0.22
N ASP A 36 -14.75 -31.35 -1.04
CA ASP A 36 -14.39 -30.46 -2.17
C ASP A 36 -15.17 -29.14 -2.11
N ILE A 37 -16.44 -29.19 -1.70
CA ILE A 37 -17.23 -27.98 -1.43
C ILE A 37 -16.61 -27.19 -0.27
N SER A 38 -16.17 -27.87 0.80
CA SER A 38 -15.52 -27.23 1.95
C SER A 38 -14.19 -26.58 1.58
N GLU A 39 -13.33 -27.25 0.79
CA GLU A 39 -12.08 -26.69 0.29
C GLU A 39 -12.31 -25.49 -0.62
N LYS A 40 -13.25 -25.55 -1.57
CA LYS A 40 -13.59 -24.41 -2.43
C LYS A 40 -14.13 -23.23 -1.62
N THR A 41 -14.93 -23.51 -0.59
CA THR A 41 -15.46 -22.48 0.33
C THR A 41 -14.33 -21.87 1.15
N PHE A 42 -13.39 -22.68 1.63
CA PHE A 42 -12.21 -22.21 2.33
C PHE A 42 -11.28 -21.38 1.43
N LEU A 43 -11.05 -21.80 0.19
CA LEU A 43 -10.23 -21.09 -0.79
C LEU A 43 -10.84 -19.75 -1.19
N THR A 44 -12.17 -19.69 -1.35
CA THR A 44 -12.88 -18.42 -1.62
C THR A 44 -12.83 -17.47 -0.43
N LEU A 45 -12.94 -17.99 0.80
CA LEU A 45 -12.71 -17.20 2.01
C LEU A 45 -11.27 -16.69 2.10
N LEU A 46 -10.27 -17.53 1.81
CA LEU A 46 -8.87 -17.12 1.77
C LEU A 46 -8.61 -16.03 0.73
N GLN A 47 -9.18 -16.20 -0.46
CA GLN A 47 -9.05 -15.23 -1.54
C GLN A 47 -9.67 -13.89 -1.15
N GLN A 48 -10.82 -13.90 -0.46
CA GLN A 48 -11.48 -12.70 0.02
C GLN A 48 -10.69 -12.02 1.15
N VAL A 49 -10.20 -12.76 2.14
CA VAL A 49 -9.34 -12.24 3.22
C VAL A 49 -8.02 -11.66 2.66
N SER A 50 -7.46 -12.30 1.64
CA SER A 50 -6.24 -11.82 0.97
C SER A 50 -6.49 -10.51 0.21
N LEU A 51 -7.61 -10.40 -0.49
CA LEU A 51 -8.02 -9.15 -1.18
C LEU A 51 -8.33 -8.03 -0.19
N GLU A 52 -9.02 -8.34 0.91
CA GLU A 52 -9.28 -7.39 1.99
C GLU A 52 -7.96 -6.90 2.60
N GLY A 53 -7.01 -7.80 2.87
CA GLY A 53 -5.67 -7.47 3.33
C GLY A 53 -4.86 -6.62 2.34
N LEU A 54 -4.94 -6.91 1.04
CA LEU A 54 -4.30 -6.09 -0.01
C LEU A 54 -4.91 -4.69 -0.05
N SER A 55 -6.23 -4.59 0.00
CA SER A 55 -6.96 -3.32 -0.06
C SER A 55 -6.65 -2.43 1.16
N GLN A 56 -6.54 -3.04 2.34
CA GLN A 56 -6.14 -2.38 3.58
C GLN A 56 -4.73 -1.83 3.46
N ASN A 57 -3.78 -2.65 3.00
CA ASN A 57 -2.39 -2.24 2.83
C ASN A 57 -2.25 -1.03 1.90
N ILE A 58 -3.03 -0.96 0.82
CA ILE A 58 -3.03 0.19 -0.10
C ILE A 58 -3.63 1.44 0.55
N ARG A 59 -4.75 1.29 1.25
CA ARG A 59 -5.46 2.42 1.88
C ARG A 59 -4.66 3.02 3.04
N GLU A 60 -4.05 2.16 3.85
CA GLU A 60 -3.19 2.56 4.96
C GLU A 60 -1.93 3.27 4.47
N ARG A 61 -1.25 2.73 3.46
CA ARG A 61 -0.04 3.37 2.88
C ARG A 61 -0.32 4.76 2.33
N LYS A 62 -1.49 4.99 1.72
CA LYS A 62 -1.89 6.33 1.26
C LYS A 62 -2.08 7.29 2.42
N LYS A 63 -2.69 6.83 3.51
CA LYS A 63 -2.92 7.65 4.70
C LYS A 63 -1.60 7.99 5.41
N TYR A 64 -0.72 7.02 5.60
CA TYR A 64 0.58 7.24 6.23
C TYR A 64 1.53 8.07 5.36
N ALA A 65 1.55 7.84 4.04
CA ALA A 65 2.35 8.64 3.12
C ALA A 65 1.93 10.13 3.16
N GLY A 66 0.62 10.41 3.23
CA GLY A 66 0.11 11.77 3.37
C GLY A 66 0.57 12.45 4.66
N TYR A 67 0.49 11.76 5.81
CA TYR A 67 0.94 12.32 7.10
C TYR A 67 2.46 12.54 7.13
N ILE A 68 3.26 11.60 6.64
CA ILE A 68 4.72 11.72 6.58
C ILE A 68 5.12 12.89 5.68
N PHE A 69 4.49 13.01 4.51
CA PHE A 69 4.73 14.12 3.59
C PHE A 69 4.43 15.48 4.25
N TRP A 70 3.30 15.57 4.95
CA TRP A 70 2.92 16.77 5.67
C TRP A 70 3.90 17.11 6.79
N MET A 71 4.34 16.12 7.58
CA MET A 71 5.33 16.31 8.66
C MET A 71 6.68 16.80 8.12
N VAL A 72 7.17 16.23 7.01
CA VAL A 72 8.42 16.68 6.38
C VAL A 72 8.29 18.11 5.86
N SER A 73 7.14 18.45 5.26
CA SER A 73 6.88 19.80 4.77
C SER A 73 6.88 20.84 5.91
N VAL A 74 6.22 20.54 7.03
CA VAL A 74 6.23 21.39 8.24
C VAL A 74 7.64 21.54 8.82
N TRP A 75 8.41 20.46 8.85
CA TRP A 75 9.81 20.50 9.27
C TRP A 75 10.65 21.41 8.37
N LEU A 76 10.50 21.31 7.05
CA LEU A 76 11.21 22.19 6.10
C LEU A 76 10.83 23.66 6.27
N ILE A 77 9.54 23.95 6.45
CA ILE A 77 9.07 25.32 6.74
C ILE A 77 9.70 25.82 8.04
N THR A 78 9.78 24.98 9.06
CA THR A 78 10.40 25.33 10.35
C THR A 78 11.87 25.70 10.17
N VAL A 79 12.64 24.92 9.41
CA VAL A 79 14.05 25.22 9.11
C VAL A 79 14.20 26.55 8.37
N VAL A 80 13.34 26.80 7.37
CA VAL A 80 13.34 28.06 6.62
C VAL A 80 13.01 29.25 7.54
N ILE A 81 12.02 29.11 8.41
CA ILE A 81 11.66 30.13 9.40
C ILE A 81 12.83 30.40 10.35
N ILE A 82 13.52 29.37 10.84
CA ILE A 82 14.71 29.53 11.70
C ILE A 82 15.79 30.34 10.98
N VAL A 83 16.09 30.04 9.72
CA VAL A 83 17.09 30.79 8.95
C VAL A 83 16.63 32.24 8.75
N TRP A 84 15.35 32.46 8.43
CA TRP A 84 14.78 33.79 8.24
C TRP A 84 14.84 34.63 9.52
N LEU A 85 14.51 34.05 10.68
CA LEU A 85 14.58 34.70 11.98
C LEU A 85 16.01 35.09 12.37
N ASN A 86 17.02 34.30 11.99
CA ASN A 86 18.42 34.66 12.20
C ASN A 86 18.84 35.88 11.37
N GLY A 87 18.30 36.03 10.16
CA GLY A 87 18.58 37.19 9.32
C GLY A 87 17.96 38.49 9.84
N LEU A 88 16.88 38.41 10.62
CA LEU A 88 16.18 39.55 11.18
C LEU A 88 16.81 40.08 12.49
N GLY A 89 17.52 39.23 13.25
CA GLY A 89 18.29 39.59 14.44
C GLY A 89 17.44 39.93 15.68
N GLU A 90 16.47 40.83 15.55
CA GLU A 90 15.51 41.19 16.60
C GLU A 90 14.08 40.95 16.11
N VAL A 91 13.36 40.09 16.83
CA VAL A 91 12.00 39.66 16.47
C VAL A 91 11.05 40.08 17.59
N TYR A 92 10.07 40.92 17.24
CA TYR A 92 9.01 41.35 18.15
C TYR A 92 7.80 40.45 17.96
N CYS A 93 7.57 39.55 18.92
CA CYS A 93 6.39 38.68 18.90
C CYS A 93 5.30 39.30 19.79
N TYR A 94 4.08 39.42 19.28
CA TYR A 94 2.93 39.69 20.16
C TYR A 94 2.73 38.51 21.11
N ASN A 95 2.52 38.79 22.38
CA ASN A 95 2.19 37.75 23.36
C ASN A 95 0.84 37.13 23.00
N PHE A 96 0.85 35.97 22.35
CA PHE A 96 -0.37 35.21 22.04
C PHE A 96 -1.18 34.87 23.31
N LEU A 97 -0.51 34.69 24.44
CA LEU A 97 -1.13 34.39 25.73
C LEU A 97 -1.55 35.63 26.56
N ASP A 98 -1.31 36.86 26.08
CA ASP A 98 -1.72 38.10 26.76
C ASP A 98 -3.24 38.17 27.06
N PRO A 99 -4.15 37.70 26.17
CA PRO A 99 -5.58 37.67 26.49
C PRO A 99 -5.92 36.75 27.66
N LEU A 100 -5.07 35.76 27.94
CA LEU A 100 -5.34 34.69 28.91
C LEU A 100 -4.72 34.95 30.28
N LEU A 101 -3.51 35.52 30.34
CA LEU A 101 -2.77 35.70 31.61
C LEU A 101 -2.86 37.09 32.23
N ARG A 102 -3.44 38.10 31.54
CA ARG A 102 -3.59 39.48 32.05
C ARG A 102 -2.33 40.04 32.70
N THR A 103 -1.16 39.66 32.18
CA THR A 103 0.16 39.99 32.73
C THR A 103 0.68 41.34 32.21
N GLY A 104 0.01 41.96 31.23
CA GLY A 104 0.28 43.34 30.81
C GLY A 104 1.50 43.51 29.90
N VAL A 105 2.12 42.41 29.46
CA VAL A 105 3.29 42.43 28.57
C VAL A 105 2.81 42.20 27.14
N LYS A 106 2.77 43.25 26.31
CA LYS A 106 2.22 43.16 24.94
C LYS A 106 3.17 42.54 23.92
N TYR A 107 4.48 42.65 24.15
CA TYR A 107 5.52 42.19 23.23
C TYR A 107 6.55 41.34 23.96
N ILE A 108 6.91 40.18 23.41
CA ILE A 108 8.13 39.48 23.81
C ILE A 108 9.22 39.86 22.82
N HIS A 109 10.34 40.37 23.34
CA HIS A 109 11.53 40.63 22.55
C HIS A 109 12.40 39.38 22.54
N PHE A 110 12.51 38.74 21.37
CA PHE A 110 13.43 37.63 21.16
C PHE A 110 14.59 38.08 20.28
N ARG A 111 15.80 38.00 20.84
CA ARG A 111 17.02 38.20 20.08
C ARG A 111 17.52 36.83 19.64
N PHE A 112 17.38 36.50 18.36
CA PHE A 112 17.72 35.19 17.83
C PHE A 112 19.01 35.29 17.01
N SER A 113 20.09 34.75 17.57
CA SER A 113 21.41 34.76 16.94
C SER A 113 22.03 33.39 17.15
N LEU A 114 22.13 32.63 16.07
CA LEU A 114 22.89 31.39 16.02
C LEU A 114 24.25 31.63 15.37
N SER A 115 25.24 30.82 15.77
CA SER A 115 26.55 30.82 15.14
C SER A 115 26.45 30.42 13.68
N ASP A 116 27.28 31.03 12.83
CA ASP A 116 27.40 30.72 11.39
C ASP A 116 27.56 29.22 11.15
N THR A 117 28.30 28.53 12.01
CA THR A 117 28.47 27.08 11.92
C THR A 117 27.14 26.35 12.05
N VAL A 118 26.27 26.77 12.97
CA VAL A 118 24.97 26.13 13.19
C VAL A 118 24.03 26.41 12.01
N ILE A 119 24.04 27.62 11.47
CA ILE A 119 23.23 28.00 10.30
C ILE A 119 23.65 27.19 9.07
N ILE A 120 24.95 27.13 8.79
CA ILE A 120 25.48 26.36 7.67
C ILE A 120 25.17 24.89 7.85
N THR A 121 25.36 24.34 9.06
CA THR A 121 25.04 22.93 9.37
C THR A 121 23.56 22.64 9.18
N LEU A 122 22.68 23.54 9.63
CA LEU A 122 21.23 23.40 9.50
C LEU A 122 20.78 23.42 8.05
N ILE A 123 21.25 24.39 7.27
CA ILE A 123 20.94 24.51 5.83
C ILE A 123 21.50 23.30 5.08
N THR A 124 22.75 22.94 5.32
CA THR A 124 23.41 21.81 4.64
C THR A 124 22.68 20.50 4.92
N THR A 125 22.31 20.24 6.17
CA THR A 125 21.57 19.03 6.54
C THR A 125 20.18 19.01 5.91
N ALA A 126 19.48 20.15 5.85
CA ALA A 126 18.20 20.26 5.16
C ALA A 126 18.32 20.04 3.64
N THR A 127 19.36 20.59 3.00
CA THR A 127 19.64 20.37 1.57
C THR A 127 19.92 18.90 1.30
N VAL A 128 20.79 18.26 2.09
CA VAL A 128 21.11 16.82 1.94
C VAL A 128 19.84 15.97 2.11
N ASN A 129 18.99 16.28 3.08
CA ASN A 129 17.71 15.60 3.25
C ASN A 129 16.83 15.72 2.00
N ILE A 130 16.63 16.93 1.48
CA ILE A 130 15.80 17.17 0.29
C ILE A 130 16.39 16.47 -0.94
N THR A 131 17.70 16.59 -1.17
CA THR A 131 18.40 15.95 -2.30
C THR A 131 18.29 14.43 -2.23
N THR A 132 18.40 13.84 -1.05
CA THR A 132 18.25 12.39 -0.86
C THR A 132 16.84 11.94 -1.24
N PHE A 133 15.80 12.60 -0.73
CA PHE A 133 14.42 12.27 -1.11
C PHE A 133 14.18 12.48 -2.60
N PHE A 134 14.68 13.55 -3.18
CA PHE A 134 14.56 13.82 -4.62
C PHE A 134 15.23 12.72 -5.46
N LEU A 135 16.43 12.27 -5.09
CA LEU A 135 17.12 11.16 -5.76
C LEU A 135 16.38 9.83 -5.60
N VAL A 136 15.84 9.54 -4.42
CA VAL A 136 15.04 8.33 -4.20
C VAL A 136 13.77 8.37 -5.06
N VAL A 137 13.07 9.50 -5.10
CA VAL A 137 11.85 9.66 -5.90
C VAL A 137 12.14 9.59 -7.39
N THR A 138 13.19 10.25 -7.88
CA THR A 138 13.58 10.18 -9.30
C THR A 138 14.01 8.77 -9.69
N LYS A 139 14.77 8.06 -8.85
CA LYS A 139 15.12 6.65 -9.04
C LYS A 139 13.88 5.74 -8.99
N TYR A 140 12.90 6.06 -8.15
CA TYR A 140 11.65 5.31 -8.05
C TYR A 140 10.76 5.50 -9.29
N LEU A 141 10.70 6.73 -9.84
CA LEU A 141 9.89 7.05 -11.02
C LEU A 141 10.52 6.55 -12.33
N PHE A 142 11.85 6.59 -12.42
CA PHE A 142 12.61 6.13 -13.58
C PHE A 142 13.60 5.05 -13.16
N PRO A 143 13.13 3.83 -12.84
CA PRO A 143 14.03 2.73 -12.58
C PRO A 143 14.79 2.42 -13.87
N ASN A 144 16.12 2.64 -13.85
CA ASN A 144 16.98 2.13 -14.90
C ASN A 144 16.80 0.61 -14.92
N THR A 145 16.14 0.10 -15.97
CA THR A 145 16.09 -1.35 -16.18
C THR A 145 17.53 -1.74 -16.49
N PRO A 146 18.19 -2.59 -15.67
CA PRO A 146 19.44 -3.18 -16.09
C PRO A 146 19.09 -4.07 -17.27
N GLU A 147 19.44 -3.60 -18.47
CA GLU A 147 19.43 -4.41 -19.67
C GLU A 147 20.20 -5.70 -19.34
N LYS A 148 19.48 -6.83 -19.29
CA LYS A 148 20.13 -8.13 -19.18
C LYS A 148 20.87 -8.31 -20.48
N ASP A 149 22.18 -8.12 -20.40
CA ASP A 149 23.14 -8.42 -21.45
C ASP A 149 22.90 -9.85 -21.93
N SER A 150 22.11 -9.98 -23.00
CA SER A 150 21.87 -11.23 -23.71
C SER A 150 23.05 -11.45 -24.65
N THR A 151 24.20 -11.72 -24.04
CA THR A 151 25.48 -12.00 -24.66
C THR A 151 26.13 -13.03 -23.73
N SER A 152 26.40 -14.26 -24.09
CA SER A 152 26.33 -14.96 -25.36
C SER A 152 26.30 -16.45 -25.01
N VAL A 153 25.17 -17.12 -25.22
CA VAL A 153 25.21 -18.57 -25.44
C VAL A 153 25.59 -18.72 -26.91
N THR A 154 26.89 -18.84 -27.18
CA THR A 154 27.40 -19.38 -28.44
C THR A 154 28.70 -20.09 -28.14
#